data_AF-A0A7X9LBD4-F1
#
_entry.id   AF-A0A7X9LBD4-F1
#
_cell.length_a   1.000
_cell.length_b   1.000
_cell.length_c   1.000
_cell.angle_alpha   90.00
_cell.angle_beta   90.00
_cell.angle_gamma   90.00
#
_symmetry.space_group_name_H-M   'P 1'
#
loop_
_entity.id
_entity.type
_entity.pdbx_description
1 polymer ?
#
loop_
_entity_poly.entity_id
_entity_poly.type
_entity_poly.pdbx_seq_one_letter_code
_entity_poly.pdbx_strand_id
1 'polypeptide(L)'
;MILPTIRDPRFITIRRGGTLTDADHRLLALWAADCAEHVLPLFEAVRPDDPRPGAAIRQIRAWTRGEVGMMQSRAAGGHAMGAARELRGAARNAAYAAGQAGAVAHVAAHELGAAAYAIRAVRAAVPADRSEDAGRAECRWQRGQLPDAIRALVLDDQRLRNDICWSVFDC
;
A
#
# COMPACT_ATOMS: atom_id res chain seq x y z
N MET A 1 -11.82 -5.88 5.54
CA MET A 1 -10.82 -6.48 4.63
C MET A 1 -10.83 -5.62 3.36
N ILE A 2 -9.69 -5.10 2.89
CA ILE A 2 -9.62 -4.16 1.74
C ILE A 2 -9.57 -4.90 0.37
N LEU A 3 -9.59 -6.23 0.40
CA LEU A 3 -9.68 -7.04 -0.81
C LEU A 3 -11.16 -7.29 -1.14
N PRO A 4 -11.57 -7.10 -2.41
CA PRO A 4 -12.94 -7.40 -2.83
C PRO A 4 -13.20 -8.91 -2.77
N THR A 5 -14.48 -9.28 -2.61
CA THR A 5 -14.92 -10.68 -2.64
C THR A 5 -14.75 -11.29 -4.03
N ILE A 6 -15.05 -10.50 -5.07
CA ILE A 6 -14.83 -10.85 -6.47
C ILE A 6 -13.46 -10.32 -6.88
N ARG A 7 -12.58 -11.20 -7.35
CA ARG A 7 -11.24 -10.82 -7.80
C ARG A 7 -11.30 -10.24 -9.21
N ASP A 8 -10.65 -9.10 -9.40
CA ASP A 8 -10.44 -8.53 -10.73
C ASP A 8 -9.28 -9.26 -11.44
N PRO A 9 -9.52 -9.89 -12.61
CA PRO A 9 -8.48 -10.57 -13.39
C PRO A 9 -7.30 -9.67 -13.77
N ARG A 10 -7.49 -8.35 -13.83
CA ARG A 10 -6.44 -7.35 -14.11
C ARG A 10 -5.38 -7.26 -13.00
N PHE A 11 -5.67 -7.81 -11.81
CA PHE A 11 -4.72 -7.91 -10.69
C PHE A 11 -4.23 -9.35 -10.45
N ILE A 12 -4.47 -10.25 -11.41
CA ILE A 12 -3.98 -11.63 -11.39
C ILE A 12 -2.98 -11.79 -12.53
N THR A 13 -1.81 -12.36 -12.26
CA THR A 13 -0.78 -12.54 -13.28
C THR A 13 -1.22 -13.52 -14.37
N ILE A 14 -0.70 -13.35 -15.59
CA ILE A 14 -0.97 -14.24 -16.74
C ILE A 14 -0.74 -15.71 -16.39
N ARG A 15 0.37 -16.02 -15.70
CA ARG A 15 0.69 -17.39 -15.23
C ARG A 15 -0.30 -17.98 -14.21
N ARG A 16 -1.20 -17.16 -13.67
CA ARG A 16 -2.27 -17.54 -12.73
C ARG A 16 -3.67 -17.36 -13.33
N GLY A 17 -3.78 -17.18 -14.65
CA GLY A 17 -5.05 -17.09 -15.36
C GLY A 17 -5.70 -15.70 -15.39
N GLY A 18 -4.95 -14.64 -15.08
CA GLY A 18 -5.40 -13.25 -15.24
C GLY A 18 -4.75 -12.55 -16.43
N THR A 19 -4.73 -11.22 -16.40
CA THR A 19 -4.20 -10.39 -17.50
C THR A 19 -3.00 -9.52 -17.09
N LEU A 20 -2.61 -9.52 -15.82
CA LEU A 20 -1.49 -8.72 -15.33
C LEU A 20 -0.15 -9.27 -15.81
N THR A 21 0.69 -8.44 -16.41
CA THR A 21 2.07 -8.81 -16.74
C THR A 21 2.95 -8.79 -15.50
N ASP A 22 4.06 -9.53 -15.51
CA ASP A 22 5.03 -9.46 -14.40
C ASP A 22 5.69 -8.09 -14.28
N ALA A 23 5.82 -7.36 -15.39
CA ALA A 23 6.34 -6.00 -15.38
C ALA A 23 5.38 -5.07 -14.63
N ASP A 24 4.09 -5.11 -14.97
CA ASP A 24 3.07 -4.28 -14.31
C ASP A 24 2.87 -4.68 -12.85
N HIS A 25 2.99 -5.96 -12.52
CA HIS A 25 2.96 -6.42 -11.12
C HIS A 25 4.10 -5.81 -10.29
N ARG A 26 5.30 -5.70 -10.86
CA ARG A 26 6.43 -5.00 -10.21
C ARG A 26 6.18 -3.50 -10.10
N LEU A 27 5.57 -2.87 -11.11
CA LEU A 27 5.20 -1.45 -11.04
C LEU A 27 4.19 -1.17 -9.92
N LEU A 28 3.15 -2.01 -9.78
CA LEU A 28 2.19 -1.92 -8.68
C LEU A 28 2.88 -2.07 -7.31
N ALA A 29 3.85 -2.99 -7.22
CA ALA A 29 4.63 -3.20 -6.01
C ALA A 29 5.52 -2.01 -5.64
N LEU A 30 6.17 -1.38 -6.63
CA LEU A 30 6.98 -0.17 -6.42
C LEU A 30 6.12 1.01 -5.99
N TRP A 31 5.00 1.26 -6.68
CA TRP A 31 4.09 2.34 -6.32
C TRP A 31 3.50 2.15 -4.91
N ALA A 32 3.09 0.92 -4.55
CA ALA A 32 2.63 0.61 -3.20
C ALA A 32 3.73 0.84 -2.14
N ALA A 33 4.99 0.54 -2.49
CA ALA A 33 6.14 0.81 -1.62
C ALA A 33 6.37 2.33 -1.44
N ASP A 34 6.26 3.12 -2.52
CA ASP A 34 6.38 4.59 -2.46
C ASP A 34 5.30 5.20 -1.56
N CYS A 35 4.04 4.77 -1.70
CA CYS A 35 2.94 5.18 -0.83
C CYS A 35 3.19 4.84 0.64
N ALA A 36 3.66 3.63 0.93
CA ALA A 36 3.95 3.21 2.29
C ALA A 36 5.17 3.91 2.90
N GLU A 37 6.20 4.18 2.10
CA GLU A 37 7.43 4.85 2.52
C GLU A 37 7.17 6.32 2.86
N HIS A 38 6.31 7.00 2.11
CA HIS A 38 5.97 8.40 2.38
C HIS A 38 5.40 8.63 3.79
N VAL A 39 4.68 7.63 4.32
CA VAL A 39 4.07 7.70 5.67
C VAL A 39 4.85 6.92 6.73
N LEU A 40 5.94 6.25 6.37
CA LEU A 40 6.78 5.50 7.30
C LEU A 40 7.27 6.35 8.49
N PRO A 41 7.66 7.64 8.32
CA PRO A 41 8.09 8.47 9.44
C PRO A 41 7.04 8.62 10.55
N LEU A 42 5.74 8.50 10.23
CA LEU A 42 4.66 8.53 11.23
C LEU A 42 4.69 7.32 12.17
N PHE A 43 5.19 6.18 11.70
CA PHE A 43 5.44 5.02 12.54
C PHE A 43 6.75 5.17 13.32
N GLU A 44 7.82 5.56 12.65
CA GLU A 44 9.17 5.67 13.25
C GLU A 44 9.23 6.73 14.36
N ALA A 45 8.41 7.78 14.28
CA ALA A 45 8.26 8.76 15.37
C ALA A 45 7.73 8.16 16.68
N VAL A 46 6.98 7.05 16.61
CA VAL A 46 6.38 6.38 17.78
C VAL A 46 7.18 5.14 18.19
N ARG A 47 7.78 4.44 17.23
CA ARG A 47 8.54 3.19 17.43
C ARG A 47 9.84 3.21 16.62
N PRO A 48 10.82 4.07 16.97
CA PRO A 48 12.04 4.26 16.17
C PRO A 48 12.89 2.98 16.07
N ASP A 49 12.86 2.14 17.10
CA ASP A 49 13.66 0.90 17.17
C ASP A 49 12.95 -0.32 16.58
N ASP A 50 11.72 -0.17 16.04
CA ASP A 50 10.98 -1.29 15.44
C ASP A 50 11.17 -1.30 13.91
N PRO A 51 12.03 -2.20 13.37
CA PRO A 51 12.38 -2.15 11.96
C PRO A 51 11.29 -2.74 11.05
N ARG A 52 10.21 -3.32 11.60
CA ARG A 52 9.30 -4.20 10.84
C ARG A 52 8.62 -3.50 9.66
N PRO A 53 8.04 -2.28 9.78
CA PRO A 53 7.45 -1.58 8.63
C PRO A 53 8.48 -1.21 7.56
N GLY A 54 9.62 -0.62 7.95
CA GLY A 54 10.69 -0.30 7.00
C GLY A 54 11.26 -1.55 6.31
N ALA A 55 11.36 -2.67 7.03
CA ALA A 55 11.78 -3.95 6.45
C ALA A 55 10.79 -4.48 5.41
N ALA A 56 9.48 -4.34 5.61
CA ALA A 56 8.47 -4.72 4.62
C ALA A 56 8.62 -3.93 3.30
N ILE A 57 8.86 -2.62 3.40
CA ILE A 57 9.09 -1.74 2.23
C ILE A 57 10.37 -2.17 1.49
N ARG A 58 11.48 -2.40 2.21
CA ARG A 58 12.73 -2.88 1.59
C ARG A 58 12.55 -4.24 0.91
N GLN A 59 11.81 -5.15 1.53
CA GLN A 59 11.57 -6.50 1.01
C GLN A 59 10.71 -6.50 -0.26
N ILE A 60 9.67 -5.66 -0.34
CA ILE A 60 8.89 -5.56 -1.59
C ILE A 60 9.75 -4.95 -2.71
N ARG A 61 10.57 -3.93 -2.44
CA ARG A 61 11.51 -3.38 -3.42
C ARG A 61 12.53 -4.44 -3.88
N ALA A 62 13.10 -5.21 -2.95
CA ALA A 62 14.01 -6.32 -3.27
C ALA A 62 13.34 -7.41 -4.13
N TRP A 63 12.07 -7.73 -3.86
CA TRP A 63 11.30 -8.67 -4.67
C TRP A 63 11.14 -8.19 -6.11
N THR A 64 10.91 -6.89 -6.33
CA THR A 64 10.82 -6.34 -7.69
C THR A 64 12.12 -6.48 -8.49
N ARG A 65 13.27 -6.51 -7.81
CA ARG A 65 14.60 -6.76 -8.40
C ARG A 65 14.96 -8.24 -8.50
N GLY A 66 14.12 -9.15 -8.01
CA GLY A 66 14.37 -10.59 -8.01
C GLY A 66 15.35 -11.07 -6.92
N GLU A 67 15.66 -10.23 -5.93
CA GLU A 67 16.64 -10.53 -4.88
C GLU A 67 16.07 -11.42 -3.77
N VAL A 68 14.75 -11.39 -3.57
CA VAL A 68 14.04 -12.19 -2.57
C VAL A 68 12.79 -12.84 -3.17
N GLY A 69 12.39 -13.98 -2.62
CA GLY A 69 11.19 -14.70 -3.03
C GLY A 69 9.90 -14.02 -2.54
N MET A 70 8.79 -14.31 -3.23
CA MET A 70 7.45 -13.79 -2.88
C MET A 70 7.08 -14.03 -1.41
N MET A 71 7.36 -15.23 -0.88
CA MET A 71 7.02 -15.58 0.49
C MET A 71 7.81 -14.77 1.52
N GLN A 72 9.05 -14.38 1.22
CA GLN A 72 9.86 -13.52 2.10
C GLN A 72 9.25 -12.11 2.17
N SER A 73 8.89 -11.52 1.02
CA SER A 73 8.17 -10.24 0.98
C SER A 73 6.85 -10.29 1.74
N ARG A 74 6.05 -11.35 1.50
CA ARG A 74 4.77 -11.56 2.19
C ARG A 74 4.94 -11.68 3.71
N ALA A 75 5.95 -12.41 4.17
CA ALA A 75 6.22 -12.58 5.60
C ALA A 75 6.63 -11.25 6.25
N ALA A 76 7.48 -10.46 5.60
CA ALA A 76 7.84 -9.12 6.05
C ALA A 76 6.60 -8.20 6.15
N GLY A 77 5.70 -8.26 5.17
CA GLY A 77 4.40 -7.58 5.24
C GLY A 77 3.57 -8.01 6.46
N GLY A 78 3.52 -9.32 6.74
CA GLY A 78 2.86 -9.85 7.93
C GLY A 78 3.48 -9.34 9.25
N HIS A 79 4.80 -9.22 9.32
CA HIS A 79 5.50 -8.66 10.48
C HIS A 79 5.18 -7.18 10.69
N ALA A 80 5.12 -6.37 9.62
CA ALA A 80 4.69 -4.98 9.69
C ALA A 80 3.24 -4.84 10.20
N MET A 81 2.32 -5.70 9.72
CA MET A 81 0.96 -5.76 10.27
C MET A 81 0.92 -6.17 11.75
N GLY A 82 1.86 -7.02 12.18
CA GLY A 82 2.08 -7.38 13.58
C GLY A 82 2.47 -6.17 14.43
N ALA A 83 3.34 -5.30 13.93
CA ALA A 83 3.76 -4.06 14.60
C ALA A 83 2.60 -3.09 14.83
N ALA A 84 1.59 -3.11 13.96
CA ALA A 84 0.42 -2.26 14.06
C ALA A 84 -0.55 -2.62 15.22
N ARG A 85 -0.49 -3.86 15.75
CA ARG A 85 -1.55 -4.41 16.65
C ARG A 85 -1.78 -3.58 17.91
N GLU A 86 -0.71 -3.12 18.53
CA GLU A 86 -0.75 -2.38 19.80
C GLU A 86 -0.93 -0.87 19.60
N LEU A 87 -0.73 -0.38 18.38
CA LEU A 87 -0.75 1.04 18.06
C LEU A 87 -2.15 1.54 17.71
N ARG A 88 -2.32 2.87 17.67
CA ARG A 88 -3.52 3.57 17.20
C ARG A 88 -3.10 4.76 16.32
N GLY A 89 -4.06 5.38 15.64
CA GLY A 89 -3.83 6.60 14.84
C GLY A 89 -2.85 6.40 13.68
N ALA A 90 -2.06 7.45 13.41
CA ALA A 90 -1.16 7.55 12.27
C ALA A 90 -0.16 6.39 12.19
N ALA A 91 0.56 6.09 13.28
CA ALA A 91 1.56 5.02 13.31
C ALA A 91 0.96 3.64 12.97
N ARG A 92 -0.24 3.32 13.49
CA ARG A 92 -0.93 2.06 13.15
C ARG A 92 -1.21 1.96 11.65
N ASN A 93 -1.73 3.03 11.07
CA ASN A 93 -2.09 3.06 9.67
C ASN A 93 -0.84 2.99 8.77
N ALA A 94 0.24 3.69 9.12
CA ALA A 94 1.52 3.60 8.42
C ALA A 94 2.09 2.16 8.43
N ALA A 95 2.05 1.47 9.58
CA ALA A 95 2.46 0.07 9.65
C ALA A 95 1.56 -0.86 8.80
N TYR A 96 0.25 -0.61 8.75
CA TYR A 96 -0.62 -1.34 7.83
C TYR A 96 -0.33 -1.04 6.37
N ALA A 97 -0.01 0.20 6.00
CA ALA A 97 0.39 0.56 4.63
C ALA A 97 1.61 -0.25 4.20
N ALA A 98 2.67 -0.27 5.02
CA ALA A 98 3.86 -1.09 4.78
C ALA A 98 3.55 -2.59 4.71
N GLY A 99 2.65 -3.08 5.57
CA GLY A 99 2.19 -4.47 5.54
C GLY A 99 1.50 -4.86 4.24
N GLN A 100 0.62 -3.99 3.72
CA GLN A 100 -0.05 -4.19 2.43
C GLN A 100 0.95 -4.15 1.29
N ALA A 101 1.89 -3.19 1.28
CA ALA A 101 2.95 -3.13 0.27
C ALA A 101 3.76 -4.44 0.20
N GLY A 102 4.18 -4.98 1.35
CA GLY A 102 4.88 -6.28 1.44
C GLY A 102 4.07 -7.45 0.86
N ALA A 103 2.74 -7.39 0.93
CA ALA A 103 1.83 -8.43 0.44
C ALA A 103 1.55 -8.36 -1.07
N VAL A 104 1.92 -7.26 -1.76
CA VAL A 104 1.70 -7.09 -3.22
C VAL A 104 2.37 -8.21 -4.00
N ALA A 105 3.57 -8.64 -3.61
CA ALA A 105 4.28 -9.76 -4.23
C ALA A 105 3.43 -11.05 -4.30
N HIS A 106 2.55 -11.28 -3.32
CA HIS A 106 1.66 -12.43 -3.27
C HIS A 106 0.38 -12.23 -4.10
N VAL A 107 -0.28 -11.07 -3.92
CA VAL A 107 -1.52 -10.67 -4.60
C VAL A 107 -1.46 -9.19 -4.94
N ALA A 108 -1.52 -8.85 -6.23
CA ALA A 108 -1.29 -7.48 -6.70
C ALA A 108 -2.31 -6.46 -6.15
N ALA A 109 -3.56 -6.87 -5.93
CA ALA A 109 -4.65 -6.04 -5.41
C ALA A 109 -4.41 -5.46 -3.99
N HIS A 110 -3.35 -5.90 -3.29
CA HIS A 110 -2.89 -5.26 -2.06
C HIS A 110 -2.33 -3.85 -2.27
N GLU A 111 -2.00 -3.46 -3.51
CA GLU A 111 -1.52 -2.11 -3.86
C GLU A 111 -2.44 -1.03 -3.28
N LEU A 112 -3.75 -1.21 -3.46
CA LEU A 112 -4.73 -0.21 -3.05
C LEU A 112 -4.86 -0.14 -1.53
N GLY A 113 -4.61 -1.26 -0.85
CA GLY A 113 -4.54 -1.32 0.60
C GLY A 113 -3.38 -0.48 1.13
N ALA A 114 -2.22 -0.50 0.47
CA ALA A 114 -1.07 0.31 0.88
C ALA A 114 -1.39 1.80 0.77
N ALA A 115 -1.93 2.21 -0.38
CA ALA A 115 -2.34 3.59 -0.66
C ALA A 115 -3.43 4.09 0.31
N ALA A 116 -4.50 3.31 0.51
CA ALA A 116 -5.62 3.69 1.37
C ALA A 116 -5.18 3.86 2.84
N TYR A 117 -4.35 2.95 3.36
CA TYR A 117 -3.84 3.08 4.72
C TYR A 117 -2.85 4.24 4.86
N ALA A 118 -2.05 4.54 3.83
CA ALA A 118 -1.18 5.71 3.84
C ALA A 118 -1.99 7.01 3.94
N ILE A 119 -3.07 7.16 3.15
CA ILE A 119 -3.99 8.31 3.28
C ILE A 119 -4.57 8.38 4.69
N ARG A 120 -5.01 7.26 5.26
CA ARG A 120 -5.50 7.22 6.65
C ARG A 120 -4.43 7.53 7.69
N ALA A 121 -3.15 7.27 7.40
CA ALA A 121 -2.06 7.63 8.29
C ALA A 121 -1.90 9.14 8.35
N VAL A 122 -1.84 9.81 7.20
CA VAL A 122 -1.75 11.28 7.09
C VAL A 122 -2.97 11.95 7.72
N ARG A 123 -4.19 11.47 7.42
CA ARG A 123 -5.44 11.96 8.02
C ARG A 123 -5.45 11.91 9.55
N ALA A 124 -4.81 10.91 10.14
CA ALA A 124 -4.73 10.71 11.57
C ALA A 124 -3.53 11.40 12.23
N ALA A 125 -2.63 12.01 11.44
CA ALA A 125 -1.47 12.74 11.92
C ALA A 125 -1.75 14.23 12.15
N VAL A 126 -2.94 14.71 11.77
CA VAL A 126 -3.34 16.12 11.84
C VAL A 126 -4.63 16.29 12.66
N PRO A 127 -4.91 17.51 13.18
CA PRO A 127 -6.19 17.84 13.78
C PRO A 127 -7.38 17.59 12.84
N ALA A 128 -8.57 17.34 13.42
CA ALA A 128 -9.74 16.86 12.69
C ALA A 128 -10.21 17.81 11.58
N ASP A 129 -10.12 19.12 11.80
CA ASP A 129 -10.48 20.18 10.84
C ASP A 129 -9.60 20.17 9.58
N ARG A 130 -8.37 19.65 9.67
CA ARG A 130 -7.42 19.51 8.54
C ARG A 130 -7.33 18.10 7.98
N SER A 131 -8.04 17.14 8.57
CA SER A 131 -7.92 15.72 8.23
C SER A 131 -8.25 15.44 6.76
N GLU A 132 -9.40 15.93 6.29
CA GLU A 132 -9.83 15.71 4.90
C GLU A 132 -8.87 16.32 3.86
N ASP A 133 -8.40 17.54 4.11
CA ASP A 133 -7.44 18.21 3.21
C ASP A 133 -6.11 17.49 3.15
N ALA A 134 -5.61 17.02 4.29
CA ALA A 134 -4.37 16.24 4.35
C ALA A 134 -4.52 14.90 3.60
N GLY A 135 -5.68 14.25 3.72
CA GLY A 135 -5.97 13.03 2.97
C GLY A 135 -6.04 13.25 1.45
N ARG A 136 -6.71 14.32 1.01
CA ARG A 136 -6.77 14.71 -0.41
C ARG A 136 -5.39 15.06 -0.97
N ALA A 137 -4.56 15.76 -0.19
CA ALA A 137 -3.20 16.08 -0.58
C ALA A 137 -2.35 14.82 -0.76
N GLU A 138 -2.43 13.87 0.18
CA GLU A 138 -1.75 12.58 0.08
C GLU A 138 -2.22 11.79 -1.15
N CYS A 139 -3.52 11.70 -1.39
CA CYS A 139 -4.03 11.02 -2.58
C CYS A 139 -3.52 11.64 -3.89
N ARG A 140 -3.53 12.98 -4.00
CA ARG A 140 -2.99 13.66 -5.20
C ARG A 140 -1.50 13.38 -5.36
N TRP A 141 -0.74 13.36 -4.27
CA TRP A 141 0.67 12.98 -4.28
C TRP A 141 0.83 11.54 -4.79
N GLN A 142 0.09 10.57 -4.25
CA GLN A 142 0.14 9.17 -4.69
C GLN A 142 -0.18 9.01 -6.18
N ARG A 143 -1.18 9.74 -6.70
CA ARG A 143 -1.51 9.77 -8.13
C ARG A 143 -0.40 10.40 -8.97
N GLY A 144 0.34 11.36 -8.42
CA GLY A 144 1.54 11.94 -9.04
C GLY A 144 2.66 10.92 -9.22
N GLN A 145 2.78 9.95 -8.30
CA GLN A 145 3.80 8.90 -8.35
C GLN A 145 3.49 7.75 -9.32
N LEU A 146 2.28 7.69 -9.90
CA LEU A 146 1.89 6.57 -10.78
C LEU A 146 2.68 6.57 -12.10
N PRO A 147 3.37 5.46 -12.44
CA PRO A 147 3.89 5.24 -13.78
C PRO A 147 2.75 5.17 -14.80
N ASP A 148 2.96 5.72 -16.00
CA ASP A 148 1.93 5.79 -17.05
C ASP A 148 1.36 4.42 -17.43
N ALA A 149 2.20 3.38 -17.45
CA ALA A 149 1.82 2.01 -17.80
C ALA A 149 0.72 1.42 -16.89
N ILE A 150 0.68 1.79 -15.61
CA ILE A 150 -0.30 1.29 -14.63
C ILE A 150 -1.31 2.34 -14.19
N ARG A 151 -1.16 3.60 -14.62
CA ARG A 151 -1.98 4.73 -14.17
C ARG A 151 -3.47 4.48 -14.37
N ALA A 152 -3.89 4.09 -15.57
CA ALA A 152 -5.31 3.85 -15.86
C ALA A 152 -5.88 2.68 -15.04
N LEU A 153 -5.09 1.63 -14.83
CA LEU A 153 -5.49 0.47 -14.03
C LEU A 153 -5.74 0.86 -12.57
N VAL A 154 -4.79 1.56 -11.95
CA VAL A 154 -4.90 1.96 -10.53
C VAL A 154 -6.03 2.97 -10.33
N LEU A 155 -6.20 3.94 -11.23
CA LEU A 155 -7.29 4.92 -11.10
C LEU A 155 -8.69 4.28 -11.24
N ASP A 156 -8.83 3.29 -12.13
CA ASP A 156 -10.09 2.54 -12.23
C ASP A 156 -10.33 1.67 -10.99
N ASP A 157 -9.28 1.04 -10.43
CA ASP A 157 -9.39 0.25 -9.20
C ASP A 157 -9.73 1.13 -7.98
N GLN A 158 -9.12 2.32 -7.88
CA GLN A 158 -9.48 3.36 -6.90
C GLN A 158 -10.97 3.68 -6.98
N ARG A 159 -11.52 3.88 -8.18
CA ARG A 159 -12.95 4.17 -8.40
C ARG A 159 -13.83 2.99 -8.00
N LEU A 160 -13.47 1.77 -8.39
CA LEU A 160 -14.28 0.56 -8.18
C LEU A 160 -14.32 0.11 -6.72
N ARG A 161 -13.24 0.32 -5.97
CA ARG A 161 -13.08 -0.17 -4.58
C ARG A 161 -13.07 0.96 -3.54
N ASN A 162 -13.44 2.18 -3.93
CA ASN A 162 -13.33 3.33 -3.02
C ASN A 162 -14.18 3.12 -1.76
N ASP A 163 -15.36 2.54 -1.91
CA ASP A 163 -16.30 2.24 -0.82
C ASP A 163 -15.67 1.35 0.27
N ILE A 164 -15.01 0.25 -0.12
CA ILE A 164 -14.30 -0.65 0.80
C ILE A 164 -12.95 -0.07 1.30
N CYS A 165 -12.53 1.04 0.70
CA CYS A 165 -11.36 1.84 1.10
C CYS A 165 -11.76 3.13 1.81
N TRP A 166 -12.97 3.23 2.38
CA TRP A 166 -13.44 4.38 3.17
C TRP A 166 -13.53 5.70 2.39
N SER A 167 -13.75 5.63 1.08
CA SER A 167 -13.85 6.77 0.17
C SER A 167 -12.63 7.69 0.17
N VAL A 168 -11.45 7.17 0.54
CA VAL A 168 -10.23 7.98 0.68
C VAL A 168 -9.64 8.44 -0.66
N PHE A 169 -10.11 7.90 -1.79
CA PHE A 169 -9.65 8.27 -3.13
C PHE A 169 -10.49 9.36 -3.80
N ASP A 170 -11.35 10.05 -3.05
CA ASP A 170 -12.07 11.25 -3.49
C ASP A 170 -11.18 12.50 -3.34
N CYS A 171 -10.39 12.71 -4.38
CA CYS A 171 -9.34 13.71 -4.53
C CYS A 171 -9.67 14.51 -5.79
#